data_AF-A0A850KUP4-F1
#
_entry.id   AF-A0A850KUP4-F1
#
_cell.length_a   1.000
_cell.length_b   1.000
_cell.length_c   1.000
_cell.angle_alpha   90.00
_cell.angle_beta   90.00
_cell.angle_gamma   90.00
#
_symmetry.space_group_name_H-M   'P 1'
#
loop_
_entity.id
_entity.type
_entity.pdbx_description
1 polymer ?
#
loop_
_entity_poly.entity_id
_entity_poly.type
_entity_poly.pdbx_seq_one_letter_code
_entity_poly.pdbx_strand_id
1 'polypeptide(L)'
;MSTRMLIDARHPEETRVTVIKGSRVEEFDYESATRRQLKGNIYLARVTRVEPSLQAAFVEYGGNRHGFLAFSEIHPDYYQIPVEDREKILAEETQAVAAEVVEDDAEIDAESVEANEDDAEATEIQSGDEEEKDAEIEEAAARRRGLKALKRKYNIQEVIKRRQVLLVQVVKEERGNKGAAL
;
A
#
# COMPACT_ATOMS: atom_id res chain seq x y z
N MET A 1 -28.86 -15.66 6.43
CA MET A 1 -27.93 -16.75 6.79
C MET A 1 -26.79 -16.15 7.59
N SER A 2 -26.44 -16.69 8.75
CA SER A 2 -25.35 -16.14 9.58
C SER A 2 -23.99 -16.62 9.08
N THR A 3 -23.07 -15.69 8.89
CA THR A 3 -21.64 -15.96 8.69
C THR A 3 -20.99 -16.22 10.05
N ARG A 4 -20.15 -17.24 10.15
CA ARG A 4 -19.43 -17.60 11.39
C ARG A 4 -17.95 -17.78 11.08
N MET A 5 -17.08 -17.33 11.98
CA MET A 5 -15.64 -17.57 11.94
C MET A 5 -15.29 -18.67 12.95
N LEU A 6 -14.65 -19.74 12.49
CA LEU A 6 -14.17 -20.84 13.31
C LEU A 6 -12.65 -20.78 13.41
N ILE A 7 -12.11 -20.81 14.62
CA ILE A 7 -10.67 -20.76 14.88
C ILE A 7 -10.27 -22.05 15.60
N ASP A 8 -9.40 -22.84 15.00
CA ASP A 8 -8.81 -24.04 15.60
C ASP A 8 -7.34 -23.76 15.96
N ALA A 9 -7.07 -23.74 17.25
CA ALA A 9 -5.74 -23.57 17.84
C ALA A 9 -5.36 -24.76 18.74
N ARG A 10 -5.95 -25.95 18.52
CA ARG A 10 -5.62 -27.17 19.28
C ARG A 10 -4.21 -27.68 18.99
N HIS A 11 -3.75 -27.46 17.77
CA HIS A 11 -2.45 -27.87 17.29
C HIS A 11 -1.43 -26.74 17.52
N PRO A 12 -0.40 -26.91 18.37
CA PRO A 12 0.59 -25.86 18.58
C PRO A 12 1.44 -25.58 17.33
N GLU A 13 1.50 -26.52 16.39
CA GLU A 13 2.21 -26.39 15.11
C GLU A 13 1.51 -25.49 14.08
N GLU A 14 0.19 -25.37 14.17
CA GLU A 14 -0.62 -24.63 13.21
C GLU A 14 -1.92 -24.07 13.82
N THR A 15 -2.26 -22.84 13.49
CA THR A 15 -3.58 -22.26 13.78
C THR A 15 -4.37 -22.17 12.49
N ARG A 16 -5.60 -22.67 12.47
CA ARG A 16 -6.47 -22.67 11.28
C ARG A 16 -7.67 -21.79 11.51
N VAL A 17 -8.02 -20.97 10.53
CA VAL A 17 -9.17 -20.06 10.57
C VAL A 17 -10.05 -20.34 9.36
N THR A 18 -11.35 -20.52 9.59
CA THR A 18 -12.33 -20.80 8.53
C THR A 18 -13.53 -19.88 8.67
N VAL A 19 -13.91 -19.20 7.58
CA VAL A 19 -15.17 -18.44 7.51
C VAL A 19 -16.21 -19.31 6.83
N ILE A 20 -17.34 -19.54 7.52
CA ILE A 20 -18.44 -20.37 7.05
C ILE A 20 -19.74 -19.57 6.91
N LYS A 21 -20.51 -19.82 5.86
CA LYS A 21 -21.86 -19.30 5.66
C LYS A 21 -22.84 -20.47 5.65
N GLY A 22 -23.60 -20.62 6.72
CA GLY A 22 -24.42 -21.82 6.94
C GLY A 22 -23.56 -23.07 7.15
N SER A 23 -23.51 -23.94 6.14
CA SER A 23 -22.69 -25.18 6.09
C SER A 23 -21.60 -25.15 5.01
N ARG A 24 -21.46 -24.03 4.27
CA ARG A 24 -20.45 -23.88 3.21
C ARG A 24 -19.25 -23.10 3.75
N VAL A 25 -18.05 -23.59 3.46
CA VAL A 25 -16.79 -22.85 3.69
C VAL A 25 -16.65 -21.82 2.58
N GLU A 26 -16.44 -20.57 2.95
CA GLU A 26 -16.15 -19.48 2.00
C GLU A 26 -14.66 -19.19 1.96
N GLU A 27 -14.01 -19.11 3.11
CA GLU A 27 -12.58 -18.81 3.22
C GLU A 27 -11.90 -19.74 4.23
N PHE A 28 -10.65 -20.09 3.94
CA PHE A 28 -9.81 -20.91 4.81
C PHE A 28 -8.39 -20.36 4.79
N ASP A 29 -7.86 -20.10 5.97
CA ASP A 29 -6.48 -19.66 6.17
C ASP A 29 -5.81 -20.49 7.28
N TYR A 30 -4.49 -20.60 7.24
CA TYR A 30 -3.74 -21.26 8.30
C TYR A 30 -2.37 -20.60 8.51
N GLU A 31 -1.98 -20.49 9.77
CA GLU A 31 -0.69 -19.98 10.19
C GLU A 31 0.15 -21.13 10.76
N SER A 32 1.36 -21.34 10.24
CA SER A 32 2.32 -22.29 10.83
C SER A 32 3.22 -21.60 11.85
N ALA A 33 3.46 -22.25 12.99
CA ALA A 33 4.39 -21.77 14.00
C ALA A 33 5.84 -21.64 13.48
N THR A 34 6.21 -22.42 12.44
CA THR A 34 7.58 -22.47 11.91
C THR A 34 7.90 -21.37 10.92
N ARG A 35 6.89 -20.85 10.21
CA ARG A 35 7.07 -19.84 9.16
C ARG A 35 6.06 -18.72 9.34
N ARG A 36 6.48 -17.71 10.09
CA ARG A 36 5.73 -16.46 10.20
C ARG A 36 5.89 -15.65 8.93
N GLN A 37 4.76 -15.26 8.35
CA GLN A 37 4.74 -14.31 7.24
C GLN A 37 5.08 -12.93 7.81
N LEU A 38 6.08 -12.29 7.24
CA LEU A 38 6.52 -10.95 7.63
C LEU A 38 5.93 -9.87 6.72
N LYS A 39 5.46 -10.26 5.53
CA LYS A 39 4.78 -9.35 4.60
C LYS A 39 3.58 -8.70 5.27
N GLY A 40 3.48 -7.37 5.17
CA GLY A 40 2.41 -6.56 5.74
C GLY A 40 2.73 -6.02 7.13
N ASN A 41 3.71 -6.58 7.85
CA ASN A 41 4.09 -6.10 9.17
C ASN A 41 4.67 -4.69 9.10
N ILE A 42 4.33 -3.89 10.12
CA ILE A 42 4.80 -2.51 10.27
C ILE A 42 5.80 -2.47 11.42
N TYR A 43 6.95 -1.86 11.17
CA TYR A 43 8.03 -1.74 12.14
C TYR A 43 8.43 -0.28 12.34
N LEU A 44 8.81 0.05 13.57
CA LEU A 44 9.59 1.25 13.85
C LEU A 44 11.06 0.94 13.53
N ALA A 45 11.54 1.46 12.42
CA ALA A 45 12.84 1.10 11.87
C ALA A 45 13.79 2.29 11.80
N ARG A 46 15.10 2.02 11.76
CA ARG A 46 16.14 3.05 11.78
C ARG A 46 17.00 2.99 10.52
N VAL A 47 17.23 4.13 9.88
CA VAL A 47 18.09 4.23 8.70
C VAL A 47 19.55 3.93 9.07
N THR A 48 20.10 2.85 8.52
CA THR A 48 21.49 2.42 8.73
C THR A 48 22.44 3.20 7.83
N ARG A 49 22.08 3.38 6.56
CA ARG A 49 22.86 4.15 5.57
C ARG A 49 21.98 4.59 4.41
N VAL A 50 22.39 5.66 3.74
CA VAL A 50 21.77 6.18 2.53
C VAL A 50 22.71 5.92 1.37
N GLU A 51 22.19 5.38 0.27
CA GLU A 51 22.93 5.05 -0.95
C GLU A 51 22.45 5.95 -2.11
N PRO A 52 23.16 7.05 -2.40
CA PRO A 52 22.80 7.99 -3.48
C PRO A 52 22.71 7.32 -4.85
N SER A 53 23.61 6.37 -5.13
CA SER A 53 23.68 5.66 -6.41
C SER A 53 22.42 4.85 -6.70
N LEU A 54 21.77 4.33 -5.66
CA LEU A 54 20.54 3.56 -5.77
C LEU A 54 19.29 4.42 -5.53
N GLN A 55 19.46 5.70 -5.14
CA GLN A 55 18.40 6.54 -4.59
C GLN A 55 17.57 5.76 -3.56
N ALA A 56 18.24 5.16 -2.58
CA ALA A 56 17.62 4.29 -1.59
C ALA A 56 18.31 4.35 -0.23
N ALA A 57 17.60 3.98 0.82
CA ALA A 57 18.11 3.84 2.17
C ALA A 57 18.05 2.37 2.61
N PHE A 58 19.08 1.93 3.33
CA PHE A 58 19.05 0.66 4.03
C PHE A 58 18.59 0.89 5.46
N VAL A 59 17.59 0.12 5.90
CA VAL A 59 16.89 0.32 7.16
C VAL A 59 17.00 -0.92 8.04
N GLU A 60 17.28 -0.72 9.31
CA GLU A 60 17.26 -1.74 10.36
C GLU A 60 15.87 -1.79 10.98
N TYR A 61 15.13 -2.87 10.73
CA TYR A 61 13.76 -3.09 11.21
C TYR A 61 13.64 -4.32 12.13
N GLY A 62 14.76 -4.92 12.51
CA GLY A 62 14.81 -6.12 13.36
C GLY A 62 14.83 -7.46 12.61
N GLY A 63 14.86 -7.44 11.27
CA GLY A 63 15.10 -8.63 10.44
C GLY A 63 16.55 -9.11 10.45
N ASN A 64 16.81 -10.25 9.80
CA ASN A 64 18.17 -10.80 9.70
C ASN A 64 19.07 -9.94 8.80
N ARG A 65 18.47 -9.24 7.82
CA ARG A 65 19.16 -8.33 6.91
C ARG A 65 18.54 -6.94 6.99
N HIS A 66 19.31 -5.93 6.59
CA HIS A 66 18.75 -4.60 6.41
C HIS A 66 17.72 -4.60 5.28
N GLY A 67 16.59 -3.97 5.55
CA GLY A 67 15.57 -3.74 4.54
C GLY A 67 16.04 -2.68 3.54
N PHE A 68 15.52 -2.79 2.33
CA PHE A 68 15.75 -1.84 1.25
C PHE A 68 14.52 -0.95 1.13
N LEU A 69 14.70 0.35 1.30
CA LEU A 69 13.66 1.37 1.19
C LEU A 69 14.03 2.31 0.04
N ALA A 70 13.28 2.27 -1.06
CA ALA A 70 13.54 3.17 -2.18
C ALA A 70 13.12 4.60 -1.84
N PHE A 71 13.82 5.61 -2.35
CA PHE A 71 13.45 7.02 -2.13
C PHE A 71 12.00 7.30 -2.55
N SER A 72 11.54 6.61 -3.59
CA SER A 72 10.20 6.74 -4.11
C SER A 72 9.08 6.27 -3.18
N GLU A 73 9.41 5.51 -2.15
CA GLU A 73 8.49 4.92 -1.17
C GLU A 73 8.54 5.67 0.17
N ILE A 74 9.33 6.76 0.26
CA ILE A 74 9.44 7.57 1.46
C ILE A 74 8.43 8.72 1.41
N HIS A 75 7.57 8.79 2.43
CA HIS A 75 6.61 9.89 2.58
C HIS A 75 7.32 11.24 2.83
N PRO A 76 6.87 12.37 2.23
CA PRO A 76 7.47 13.69 2.43
C PRO A 76 7.56 14.14 3.89
N ASP A 77 6.72 13.61 4.78
CA ASP A 77 6.82 13.89 6.23
C ASP A 77 8.13 13.43 6.86
N TYR A 78 8.83 12.50 6.23
CA TYR A 78 10.14 12.08 6.67
C TYR A 78 11.27 12.93 6.07
N TYR A 79 10.99 13.90 5.20
CA TYR A 79 12.04 14.73 4.60
C TYR A 79 12.54 15.78 5.58
N GLN A 80 13.85 15.85 5.81
CA GLN A 80 14.45 16.89 6.65
C GLN A 80 14.58 18.22 5.90
N ILE A 81 13.44 18.84 5.59
CA ILE A 81 13.31 20.13 4.91
C ILE A 81 12.59 21.15 5.82
N PRO A 82 12.73 22.46 5.57
CA PRO A 82 11.94 23.49 6.24
C PRO A 82 10.44 23.22 6.11
N VAL A 83 9.68 23.60 7.14
CA VAL A 83 8.22 23.34 7.21
C VAL A 83 7.48 23.97 6.03
N GLU A 84 7.89 25.16 5.60
CA GLU A 84 7.29 25.86 4.45
C GLU A 84 7.41 25.07 3.14
N ASP A 85 8.56 24.44 2.90
CA ASP A 85 8.77 23.63 1.70
C ASP A 85 7.95 22.34 1.79
N ARG A 86 7.84 21.76 2.98
CA ARG A 86 7.02 20.56 3.21
C ARG A 86 5.53 20.82 3.00
N GLU A 87 5.01 21.94 3.49
CA GLU A 87 3.59 22.29 3.34
C GLU A 87 3.23 22.54 1.87
N LYS A 88 4.10 23.21 1.10
CA LYS A 88 3.90 23.37 -0.35
C LYS A 88 3.86 22.03 -1.06
N ILE A 89 4.77 21.12 -0.70
CA ILE A 89 4.82 19.77 -1.25
C ILE A 89 3.54 19.00 -0.96
N LEU A 90 3.07 19.03 0.28
CA LEU A 90 1.84 18.35 0.69
C LEU A 90 0.63 18.98 -0.01
N ALA A 91 0.58 20.31 -0.09
CA ALA A 91 -0.48 21.03 -0.78
C ALA A 91 -0.51 20.70 -2.28
N GLU A 92 0.63 20.71 -2.96
CA GLU A 92 0.75 20.30 -4.37
C GLU A 92 0.32 18.83 -4.56
N GLU A 93 0.69 17.92 -3.65
CA GLU A 93 0.26 16.52 -3.71
C GLU A 93 -1.26 16.39 -3.50
N THR A 94 -1.83 17.07 -2.52
CA THR A 94 -3.28 17.07 -2.31
C THR A 94 -4.06 17.72 -3.45
N GLN A 95 -3.50 18.77 -4.07
CA GLN A 95 -4.09 19.41 -5.25
C GLN A 95 -4.00 18.53 -6.48
N ALA A 96 -2.89 17.83 -6.69
CA ALA A 96 -2.74 16.88 -7.79
C ALA A 96 -3.71 15.71 -7.64
N VAL A 97 -3.81 15.13 -6.44
CA VAL A 97 -4.79 14.07 -6.16
C VAL A 97 -6.22 14.60 -6.34
N ALA A 98 -6.54 15.79 -5.83
CA ALA A 98 -7.87 16.37 -5.99
C ALA A 98 -8.22 16.70 -7.44
N ALA A 99 -7.25 17.13 -8.26
CA ALA A 99 -7.47 17.40 -9.68
C ALA A 99 -7.72 16.11 -10.48
N GLU A 100 -6.97 15.04 -10.20
CA GLU A 100 -7.16 13.74 -10.86
C GLU A 100 -8.52 13.12 -10.47
N VAL A 101 -8.94 13.20 -9.19
CA VAL A 101 -10.26 12.73 -8.76
C VAL A 101 -11.41 13.46 -9.48
N VAL A 102 -11.24 14.76 -9.77
CA VAL A 102 -12.26 15.55 -10.51
C VAL A 102 -12.24 15.23 -12.01
N GLU A 103 -11.10 14.85 -12.59
CA GLU A 103 -11.03 14.38 -13.98
C GLU A 103 -11.69 13.00 -14.14
N ASP A 104 -11.47 12.07 -13.20
CA ASP A 104 -12.13 10.76 -13.20
C ASP A 104 -13.66 10.89 -13.00
N ASP A 105 -14.12 11.75 -12.09
CA ASP A 105 -15.56 12.05 -11.92
C ASP A 105 -16.20 12.66 -13.20
N ALA A 106 -15.43 13.44 -13.97
CA ALA A 106 -15.92 14.05 -15.22
C ALA A 106 -15.96 13.05 -16.40
N GLU A 107 -15.09 12.03 -16.42
CA GLU A 107 -15.14 10.94 -17.40
C GLU A 107 -16.30 9.98 -17.11
N ILE A 108 -16.61 9.71 -15.84
CA ILE A 108 -17.79 8.90 -15.44
C ILE A 108 -19.10 9.60 -15.84
N ASP A 109 -19.19 10.92 -15.70
CA ASP A 109 -20.39 11.67 -16.10
C ASP A 109 -20.55 11.75 -17.62
N ALA A 110 -19.45 11.67 -18.40
CA ALA A 110 -19.48 11.69 -19.87
C ALA A 110 -19.90 10.34 -20.50
N GLU A 111 -19.58 9.19 -19.88
CA GLU A 111 -20.06 7.88 -20.35
C GLU A 111 -21.55 7.64 -20.05
N SER A 112 -22.15 8.41 -19.14
CA SER A 112 -23.56 8.27 -18.77
C SER A 112 -24.56 8.90 -19.76
N VAL A 113 -24.08 9.63 -20.78
CA VAL A 113 -24.94 10.44 -21.69
C VAL A 113 -25.14 9.84 -23.09
N GLU A 114 -24.47 8.74 -23.46
CA GLU A 114 -24.65 8.07 -24.78
C GLU A 114 -25.25 6.66 -24.69
N ALA A 115 -26.27 6.46 -23.85
CA ALA A 115 -27.07 5.23 -23.88
C ALA A 115 -28.57 5.52 -23.65
N ASN A 116 -29.23 6.10 -24.66
CA ASN A 116 -30.68 6.00 -24.80
C ASN A 116 -31.02 5.76 -26.28
N GLU A 117 -31.26 4.49 -26.63
CA GLU A 117 -32.51 4.02 -27.26
C GLU A 117 -32.44 2.49 -27.45
N ASP A 118 -33.46 1.81 -26.91
CA ASP A 118 -33.88 0.43 -27.14
C ASP A 118 -32.99 -0.74 -26.65
N ASP A 119 -33.34 -1.35 -25.51
CA ASP A 119 -34.06 -2.63 -25.48
C ASP A 119 -34.18 -3.16 -24.03
N ALA A 120 -35.33 -3.73 -23.72
CA ALA A 120 -35.69 -4.19 -22.39
C ALA A 120 -35.37 -5.67 -22.22
N GLU A 121 -34.36 -6.04 -21.42
CA GLU A 121 -34.40 -7.30 -20.67
C GLU A 121 -33.51 -7.27 -19.42
N ALA A 122 -34.10 -7.70 -18.30
CA ALA A 122 -33.54 -7.62 -16.96
C ALA A 122 -32.35 -8.56 -16.78
N THR A 123 -31.21 -8.02 -16.33
CA THR A 123 -30.19 -8.80 -15.64
C THR A 123 -29.66 -7.97 -14.46
N GLU A 124 -30.00 -8.40 -13.24
CA GLU A 124 -29.45 -7.82 -12.00
C GLU A 124 -27.96 -8.16 -11.90
N ILE A 125 -27.10 -7.18 -12.14
CA ILE A 125 -25.64 -7.30 -11.97
C ILE A 125 -25.31 -6.86 -10.54
N GLN A 126 -24.70 -7.77 -9.78
CA GLN A 126 -24.05 -7.47 -8.50
C GLN A 126 -22.73 -6.72 -8.79
N SER A 127 -22.77 -5.40 -8.89
CA SER A 127 -21.62 -4.50 -9.08
C SER A 127 -21.43 -3.65 -7.82
N GLY A 128 -20.78 -4.22 -6.81
CA GLY A 128 -20.54 -3.49 -5.56
C GLY A 128 -19.18 -3.77 -4.90
N ASP A 129 -18.58 -4.94 -5.15
CA ASP A 129 -17.32 -5.35 -4.51
C ASP A 129 -16.08 -5.24 -5.43
N GLU A 130 -16.27 -4.97 -6.72
CA GLU A 130 -15.16 -4.79 -7.68
C GLU A 130 -14.77 -3.30 -7.81
N GLU A 131 -15.75 -2.39 -7.83
CA GLU A 131 -15.52 -0.93 -7.92
C GLU A 131 -14.75 -0.34 -6.73
N GLU A 132 -15.02 -0.78 -5.48
CA GLU A 132 -14.28 -0.31 -4.31
C GLU A 132 -12.78 -0.73 -4.34
N LYS A 133 -12.48 -1.91 -4.90
CA LYS A 133 -11.09 -2.38 -5.02
C LYS A 133 -10.35 -1.66 -6.13
N ASP A 134 -11.03 -1.37 -7.23
CA ASP A 134 -10.44 -0.62 -8.34
C ASP A 134 -10.18 0.84 -7.94
N ALA A 135 -11.10 1.48 -7.20
CA ALA A 135 -10.92 2.82 -6.64
C ALA A 135 -9.72 2.91 -5.66
N GLU A 136 -9.53 1.93 -4.76
CA GLU A 136 -8.35 1.90 -3.87
C GLU A 136 -7.04 1.70 -4.64
N ILE A 137 -7.05 0.91 -5.71
CA ILE A 137 -5.88 0.68 -6.57
C ILE A 137 -5.53 1.94 -7.37
N GLU A 138 -6.54 2.66 -7.84
CA GLU A 138 -6.42 3.89 -8.61
C GLU A 138 -5.98 5.07 -7.74
N GLU A 139 -6.55 5.23 -6.53
CA GLU A 139 -6.08 6.22 -5.53
C GLU A 139 -4.61 5.96 -5.15
N ALA A 140 -4.22 4.68 -4.98
CA ALA A 140 -2.83 4.30 -4.74
C ALA A 140 -1.91 4.57 -5.94
N ALA A 141 -2.43 4.48 -7.17
CA ALA A 141 -1.72 4.81 -8.40
C ALA A 141 -1.56 6.33 -8.60
N ALA A 142 -2.59 7.11 -8.28
CA ALA A 142 -2.62 8.57 -8.28
C ALA A 142 -1.66 9.15 -7.24
N ARG A 143 -1.69 8.67 -5.99
CA ARG A 143 -0.64 8.98 -4.98
C ARG A 143 0.75 8.67 -5.52
N ARG A 144 0.94 7.52 -6.17
CA ARG A 144 2.22 7.15 -6.81
C ARG A 144 2.65 8.09 -7.94
N ARG A 145 1.72 8.74 -8.66
CA ARG A 145 1.99 9.75 -9.69
C ARG A 145 2.29 11.13 -9.07
N GLY A 146 1.55 11.59 -8.07
CA GLY A 146 1.87 12.81 -7.30
C GLY A 146 3.27 12.75 -6.69
N LEU A 147 3.62 11.61 -6.07
CA LEU A 147 4.96 11.32 -5.58
C LEU A 147 6.03 11.38 -6.69
N LYS A 148 5.71 11.13 -7.97
CA LYS A 148 6.68 11.22 -9.09
C LYS A 148 7.07 12.66 -9.45
N ALA A 149 6.21 13.65 -9.23
CA ALA A 149 6.56 15.05 -9.48
C ALA A 149 7.60 15.55 -8.45
N LEU A 150 7.41 15.17 -7.19
CA LEU A 150 8.31 15.45 -6.06
C LEU A 150 9.69 14.79 -6.19
N LYS A 151 9.74 13.59 -6.79
CA LYS A 151 10.98 12.84 -7.07
C LYS A 151 11.99 13.58 -7.95
N ARG A 152 11.57 14.62 -8.69
CA ARG A 152 12.49 15.38 -9.56
C ARG A 152 13.23 16.49 -8.82
N LYS A 153 12.76 16.90 -7.64
CA LYS A 153 13.23 18.13 -6.98
C LYS A 153 14.34 17.89 -5.94
N TYR A 154 14.42 16.69 -5.37
CA TYR A 154 15.38 16.35 -4.32
C TYR A 154 16.05 15.01 -4.58
N ASN A 155 17.30 14.88 -4.09
CA ASN A 155 17.96 13.59 -3.99
C ASN A 155 17.84 13.04 -2.56
N ILE A 156 17.83 11.71 -2.40
CA ILE A 156 17.65 11.08 -1.09
C ILE A 156 18.68 11.54 -0.04
N GLN A 157 19.93 11.79 -0.44
CA GLN A 157 20.99 12.23 0.49
C GLN A 157 20.81 13.65 1.04
N GLU A 158 19.94 14.45 0.42
CA GLU A 158 19.62 15.81 0.86
C GLU A 158 18.56 15.80 1.96
N VAL A 159 17.60 14.87 1.86
CA VAL A 159 16.38 14.86 2.68
C VAL A 159 16.34 13.76 3.75
N ILE A 160 17.08 12.66 3.59
CA ILE A 160 17.14 11.56 4.57
C ILE A 160 18.54 11.44 5.15
N LYS A 161 18.61 11.25 6.47
CA LYS A 161 19.89 11.08 7.20
C LYS A 161 20.00 9.74 7.89
N ARG A 162 21.25 9.34 8.13
CA ARG A 162 21.58 8.17 8.95
C ARG A 162 21.01 8.32 10.36
N ARG A 163 20.58 7.20 10.96
CA ARG A 163 19.93 7.10 12.28
C ARG A 163 18.54 7.73 12.38
N GLN A 164 17.98 8.22 11.27
CA GLN A 164 16.58 8.64 11.25
C GLN A 164 15.66 7.45 11.49
N VAL A 165 14.57 7.67 12.22
CA VAL A 165 13.57 6.65 12.54
C VAL A 165 12.36 6.85 11.62
N LEU A 166 11.85 5.75 11.06
CA LEU A 166 10.76 5.70 10.09
C LEU A 166 9.79 4.58 10.49
N LEU A 167 8.50 4.77 10.26
CA LEU A 167 7.57 3.64 10.17
C LEU A 167 7.70 3.03 8.78
N VAL A 168 7.93 1.72 8.71
CA VAL A 168 8.12 0.99 7.46
C VAL A 168 7.22 -0.24 7.42
N GLN A 169 6.76 -0.62 6.24
CA GLN A 169 5.91 -1.78 6.05
C GLN A 169 6.60 -2.80 5.14
N VAL A 170 6.66 -4.05 5.53
CA VAL A 170 7.30 -5.07 4.68
C VAL A 170 6.40 -5.38 3.47
N VAL A 171 6.80 -4.93 2.29
CA VAL A 171 6.08 -5.22 1.03
C VAL A 171 6.52 -6.57 0.44
N LYS A 172 7.82 -6.88 0.54
CA LYS A 172 8.40 -8.16 0.08
C LYS A 172 9.35 -8.70 1.12
N GLU A 173 9.21 -9.98 1.44
CA GLU A 173 10.06 -10.66 2.42
C GLU A 173 11.51 -10.83 1.94
N GLU A 174 12.41 -11.05 2.89
CA GLU A 174 13.80 -11.40 2.62
C GLU A 174 13.88 -12.67 1.75
N ARG A 175 14.66 -12.62 0.66
CA ARG A 175 14.85 -13.77 -0.24
C ARG A 175 16.32 -14.01 -0.50
N GLY A 176 16.79 -15.20 -0.12
CA GLY A 176 18.19 -15.57 -0.29
C GLY A 176 19.07 -14.50 0.34
N ASN A 177 19.99 -13.91 -0.42
CA ASN A 177 20.89 -12.87 0.08
C ASN A 177 20.33 -11.44 0.14
N LYS A 178 19.09 -11.22 -0.33
CA LYS A 178 18.47 -9.89 -0.38
C LYS A 178 17.64 -9.64 0.88
N GLY A 179 17.75 -8.44 1.45
CA GLY A 179 16.87 -7.98 2.51
C GLY A 179 15.45 -7.74 2.02
N ALA A 180 14.54 -7.46 2.96
CA ALA A 180 13.14 -7.19 2.66
C ALA A 180 12.99 -5.88 1.89
N ALA A 181 12.00 -5.78 1.02
CA ALA A 181 11.58 -4.49 0.48
C ALA A 181 10.57 -3.88 1.46
N LEU A 182 10.82 -2.63 1.83
CA LEU A 182 10.10 -1.86 2.83
C LEU A 182 9.33 -0.69 2.22
#